data_AF-Q8RPS0-F1
#
_entry.id   AF-Q8RPS0-F1
#
_cell.length_a   1.000
_cell.length_b   1.000
_cell.length_c   1.000
_cell.angle_alpha   90.00
_cell.angle_beta   90.00
_cell.angle_gamma   90.00
#
_symmetry.space_group_name_H-M   'P 1'
#
loop_
_entity.id
_entity.type
_entity.pdbx_description
1 polymer ?
#
loop_
_entity_poly.entity_id
_entity_poly.type
_entity_poly.pdbx_seq_one_letter_code
_entity_poly.pdbx_strand_id
1 'polypeptide(L)'
;MVLNGIAILVSLYVMAPIGMQAAKALDEQQLASQSSQAIIQALGSAREPFRSFLEKHTPEREKRFFIRSASVIWPKEEASLLNERDLIVLAPAFALSELTDAFKIGFLLYIVFIIVDLVIANVLLALGLNQIT
;
A
#
# COMPACT_ATOMS: atom_id res chain seq x y z
N MET A 1 -17.95 4.09 -10.52
CA MET A 1 -17.91 2.63 -10.77
C MET A 1 -16.84 2.22 -11.78
N VAL A 2 -16.69 2.90 -12.92
CA VAL A 2 -15.63 2.58 -13.91
C VAL A 2 -14.21 2.74 -13.32
N LEU A 3 -13.95 3.84 -12.60
CA LEU A 3 -12.64 4.09 -11.98
C LEU A 3 -12.21 2.94 -11.03
N ASN A 4 -13.11 2.50 -10.15
CA ASN A 4 -12.85 1.37 -9.25
C ASN A 4 -12.58 0.08 -10.04
N GLY A 5 -13.30 -0.16 -11.13
CA GLY A 5 -13.06 -1.30 -12.01
C GLY A 5 -11.64 -1.29 -12.59
N ILE A 6 -11.20 -0.15 -13.13
CA ILE A 6 -9.83 0.01 -13.67
C ILE A 6 -8.80 -0.16 -12.55
N ALA A 7 -9.01 0.47 -11.39
CA ALA A 7 -8.09 0.38 -10.25
C ALA A 7 -7.90 -1.07 -9.78
N ILE A 8 -8.98 -1.85 -9.66
CA ILE A 8 -8.93 -3.26 -9.28
C ILE A 8 -8.20 -4.09 -10.34
N LEU A 9 -8.50 -3.89 -11.63
CA LEU A 9 -7.83 -4.63 -12.72
C LEU A 9 -6.32 -4.38 -12.73
N VAL A 10 -5.89 -3.13 -12.60
CA VAL A 10 -4.46 -2.77 -12.51
C VAL A 10 -3.83 -3.37 -11.26
N SER A 11 -4.52 -3.31 -10.12
CA SER A 11 -4.03 -3.89 -8.86
C SER A 11 -3.82 -5.40 -8.99
N LEU A 12 -4.78 -6.12 -9.57
CA LEU A 12 -4.66 -7.56 -9.82
C LEU A 12 -3.53 -7.88 -10.82
N TYR A 13 -3.38 -7.08 -11.86
CA TYR A 13 -2.31 -7.25 -12.85
C TYR A 13 -0.91 -7.09 -12.21
N VAL A 14 -0.73 -6.06 -11.39
CA VAL A 14 0.53 -5.83 -10.65
C VAL A 14 0.78 -6.93 -9.61
N MET A 15 -0.28 -7.45 -8.97
CA MET A 15 -0.18 -8.49 -7.93
C MET A 15 -0.08 -9.92 -8.46
N ALA A 16 -0.35 -10.16 -9.74
CA ALA A 16 -0.28 -11.48 -10.38
C ALA A 16 0.99 -12.30 -10.01
N PRO A 17 2.24 -11.76 -10.09
CA PRO A 17 3.43 -12.54 -9.75
C PRO A 17 3.50 -12.94 -8.26
N ILE A 18 2.91 -12.16 -7.34
CA ILE A 18 2.89 -12.48 -5.91
C ILE A 18 1.91 -13.63 -5.66
N GLY A 19 0.72 -13.59 -6.29
CA GLY A 19 -0.26 -14.67 -6.24
C GLY A 19 0.28 -15.98 -6.81
N MET A 20 1.03 -15.92 -7.92
CA MET A 20 1.68 -17.10 -8.51
C MET A 20 2.76 -17.70 -7.60
N GLN A 21 3.54 -16.87 -6.90
CA GLN A 21 4.52 -17.33 -5.92
C GLN A 21 3.84 -18.00 -4.72
N ALA A 22 2.76 -17.40 -4.22
CA ALA A 22 1.99 -17.98 -3.12
C ALA A 22 1.34 -19.32 -3.51
N ALA A 23 0.81 -19.43 -4.73
CA ALA A 23 0.24 -20.68 -5.25
C ALA A 23 1.28 -21.80 -5.35
N LYS A 24 2.47 -21.50 -5.89
CA LYS A 24 3.59 -22.46 -5.94
C LYS A 24 4.01 -22.94 -4.55
N ALA A 25 4.13 -22.01 -3.60
CA ALA A 25 4.47 -22.34 -2.22
C ALA A 25 3.43 -23.24 -1.51
N LEU A 26 2.15 -23.16 -1.93
CA LEU A 26 1.10 -24.04 -1.44
C LEU A 26 1.19 -25.43 -2.07
N ASP A 27 1.35 -25.52 -3.40
CA ASP A 27 1.41 -26.80 -4.13
C ASP A 27 2.58 -27.68 -3.66
N GLU A 28 3.76 -27.09 -3.47
CA GLU A 28 4.95 -27.78 -2.98
C GLU A 28 4.73 -28.41 -1.59
N GLN A 29 3.87 -27.81 -0.75
CA GLN A 29 3.67 -28.21 0.64
C GLN A 29 2.44 -29.11 0.85
N GLN A 30 1.38 -28.93 0.04
CA GLN A 30 0.20 -29.81 0.05
C GLN A 30 0.49 -31.22 -0.45
N LEU A 31 1.46 -31.38 -1.36
CA LEU A 31 1.96 -32.69 -1.78
C LEU A 31 2.64 -33.46 -0.62
N ALA A 32 3.05 -32.78 0.45
CA ALA A 32 3.87 -33.37 1.51
C ALA A 32 3.09 -33.98 2.70
N SER A 33 1.81 -33.63 2.97
CA SER A 33 0.92 -34.40 3.88
C SER A 33 -0.47 -33.77 4.07
N GLN A 34 -1.51 -34.60 4.26
CA GLN A 34 -2.88 -34.19 4.65
C GLN A 34 -3.04 -33.97 6.18
N SER A 35 -1.98 -33.55 6.86
CA SER A 35 -2.03 -33.31 8.31
C SER A 35 -2.43 -31.87 8.62
N SER A 36 -3.12 -31.64 9.75
CA SER A 36 -3.46 -30.29 10.21
C SER A 36 -2.21 -29.40 10.39
N GLN A 37 -1.05 -30.00 10.66
CA GLN A 37 0.23 -29.30 10.78
C GLN A 37 0.75 -28.81 9.41
N ALA A 38 0.54 -29.58 8.35
CA ALA A 38 0.93 -29.20 6.99
C ALA A 38 0.10 -28.02 6.48
N ILE A 39 -1.18 -27.93 6.85
CA ILE A 39 -2.05 -26.78 6.50
C ILE A 39 -1.53 -25.48 7.13
N ILE A 40 -1.11 -25.52 8.40
CA ILE A 40 -0.56 -24.34 9.09
C ILE A 40 0.75 -23.88 8.44
N GLN A 41 1.63 -24.82 8.08
CA GLN A 41 2.89 -24.48 7.42
C GLN A 41 2.65 -23.99 5.99
N ALA A 42 1.74 -24.59 5.23
CA ALA A 42 1.37 -24.16 3.89
C ALA A 42 0.82 -22.72 3.90
N LEU A 43 -0.07 -22.39 4.84
CA LEU A 43 -0.51 -21.00 5.07
C LEU A 43 0.67 -20.09 5.43
N GLY A 44 1.61 -20.61 6.23
CA GLY A 44 2.84 -19.93 6.63
C GLY A 44 3.77 -19.59 5.46
N SER A 45 3.85 -20.46 4.46
CA SER A 45 4.64 -20.28 3.23
C SER A 45 3.93 -19.37 2.23
N ALA A 46 2.61 -19.50 2.10
CA ALA A 46 1.80 -18.70 1.19
C ALA A 46 1.77 -17.20 1.54
N ARG A 47 1.90 -16.85 2.83
CA ARG A 47 1.97 -15.45 3.29
C ARG A 47 3.33 -14.79 3.05
N GLU A 48 4.41 -15.56 2.85
CA GLU A 48 5.77 -15.01 2.78
C GLU A 48 6.01 -14.12 1.53
N PRO A 49 5.48 -14.45 0.33
CA PRO A 49 5.54 -13.56 -0.83
C PRO A 49 4.85 -12.21 -0.59
N PHE A 50 3.70 -12.22 0.10
CA PHE A 50 2.97 -10.99 0.44
C PHE A 50 3.75 -10.16 1.45
N ARG A 51 4.30 -10.80 2.50
CA ARG A 51 5.18 -10.14 3.47
C ARG A 51 6.38 -9.50 2.79
N SER A 52 7.06 -10.24 1.92
CA SER A 52 8.22 -9.75 1.17
C SER A 52 7.87 -8.57 0.25
N PHE A 53 6.69 -8.62 -0.39
CA PHE A 53 6.19 -7.50 -1.17
C PHE A 53 5.98 -6.25 -0.30
N LEU A 54 5.32 -6.39 0.86
CA LEU A 54 5.08 -5.28 1.77
C LEU A 54 6.38 -4.71 2.31
N GLU A 55 7.34 -5.55 2.71
CA GLU A 55 8.65 -5.10 3.21
C GLU A 55 9.41 -4.28 2.17
N LYS A 56 9.36 -4.69 0.90
CA LYS A 56 10.05 -3.99 -0.19
C LYS A 56 9.47 -2.61 -0.47
N HIS A 57 8.16 -2.44 -0.32
CA HIS A 57 7.45 -1.18 -0.64
C HIS A 57 7.11 -0.33 0.59
N THR A 58 7.52 -0.77 1.78
CA THR A 58 7.30 -0.02 3.02
C THR A 58 8.61 0.57 3.54
N PRO A 59 8.73 1.90 3.64
CA PRO A 59 9.92 2.53 4.21
C PRO A 59 10.14 2.15 5.68
N GLU A 60 11.40 1.99 6.07
CA GLU A 60 11.80 1.72 7.46
C GLU A 60 11.25 2.72 8.48
N ARG A 61 11.08 3.97 8.06
CA ARG A 61 10.50 5.03 8.88
C ARG A 61 9.06 4.70 9.32
N GLU A 62 8.25 4.21 8.38
CA GLU A 62 6.84 3.92 8.63
C GLU A 62 6.68 2.64 9.46
N LYS A 63 7.50 1.61 9.18
CA LYS A 63 7.57 0.40 10.03
C LYS A 63 7.87 0.73 11.49
N ARG A 64 8.92 1.52 11.72
CA ARG A 64 9.30 1.97 13.07
C ARG A 64 8.24 2.86 13.72
N PHE A 65 7.50 3.66 12.93
CA PHE A 65 6.40 4.46 13.45
C PHE A 65 5.32 3.55 14.05
N PHE A 66 4.89 2.52 13.33
CA PHE A 66 3.85 1.61 13.83
C PHE A 66 4.31 0.75 15.01
N ILE A 67 5.58 0.34 15.08
CA ILE A 67 6.12 -0.33 16.27
C ILE A 67 6.09 0.59 17.49
N ARG A 68 6.53 1.84 17.35
CA ARG A 68 6.47 2.82 18.44
C ARG A 68 5.04 3.08 18.87
N SER A 69 4.12 3.24 17.91
CA SER A 69 2.70 3.42 18.21
C SER A 69 2.12 2.22 18.95
N ALA A 70 2.45 0.99 18.56
CA ALA A 70 2.04 -0.21 19.27
C ALA A 70 2.61 -0.24 20.71
N SER A 71 3.87 0.16 20.92
CA SER A 71 4.46 0.25 22.27
C SER A 71 3.78 1.25 23.22
N VAL A 72 3.02 2.20 22.68
CA VAL A 72 2.25 3.19 23.45
C VAL A 72 0.82 2.72 23.71
N ILE A 73 0.21 2.03 22.74
CA ILE A 73 -1.22 1.69 22.77
C ILE A 73 -1.47 0.30 23.36
N TRP A 74 -0.56 -0.66 23.13
CA TRP A 74 -0.73 -2.06 23.50
C TRP A 74 -0.11 -2.37 24.86
N PRO A 75 -0.51 -3.47 25.51
CA PRO A 75 0.21 -3.99 26.69
C PRO A 75 1.69 -4.19 26.38
N LYS A 76 2.57 -3.84 27.33
CA LYS A 76 4.03 -3.86 27.13
C LYS A 76 4.57 -5.24 26.73
N GLU A 77 3.99 -6.31 27.27
CA GLU A 77 4.37 -7.69 26.96
C GLU A 77 4.10 -8.01 25.48
N GLU A 78 2.91 -7.68 24.98
CA GLU A 78 2.53 -7.92 23.58
C GLU A 78 3.29 -7.02 22.61
N ALA A 79 3.51 -5.75 22.95
CA ALA A 79 4.25 -4.82 22.11
C ALA A 79 5.73 -5.21 21.96
N SER A 80 6.32 -5.82 22.98
CA SER A 80 7.72 -6.27 22.95
C SER A 80 7.98 -7.46 22.03
N LEU A 81 6.92 -8.20 21.66
CA LEU A 81 6.98 -9.35 20.76
C LEU A 81 6.88 -8.93 19.28
N LEU A 82 6.50 -7.68 18.99
CA LEU A 82 6.32 -7.20 17.63
C LEU A 82 7.65 -7.02 16.90
N ASN A 83 7.68 -7.46 15.67
CA ASN A 83 8.77 -7.24 14.72
C ASN A 83 8.31 -6.35 13.56
N GLU A 84 9.25 -5.67 12.91
CA GLU A 84 9.04 -4.92 11.67
C GLU A 84 8.51 -5.79 10.53
N ARG A 85 8.67 -7.11 10.62
CA ARG A 85 8.20 -8.11 9.65
C ARG A 85 6.80 -8.64 9.93
N ASP A 86 6.16 -8.21 11.02
CA ASP A 86 4.81 -8.67 11.34
C ASP A 86 3.77 -7.98 10.47
N LEU A 87 2.83 -8.76 9.93
CA LEU A 87 1.80 -8.26 9.02
C LEU A 87 0.94 -7.16 9.67
N ILE A 88 0.75 -7.23 10.98
CA ILE A 88 0.00 -6.22 11.74
C ILE A 88 0.71 -4.86 11.81
N VAL A 89 2.03 -4.83 11.61
CA VAL A 89 2.84 -3.61 11.49
C VAL A 89 3.00 -3.22 10.01
N LEU A 90 3.34 -4.19 9.15
CA LEU A 90 3.59 -3.97 7.73
C LEU A 90 2.37 -3.47 6.97
N ALA A 91 1.18 -4.07 7.17
CA ALA A 91 -0.01 -3.71 6.42
C ALA A 91 -0.42 -2.23 6.61
N PRO A 92 -0.55 -1.70 7.85
CA PRO A 92 -0.86 -0.29 8.02
C PRO A 92 0.31 0.64 7.64
N ALA A 93 1.56 0.21 7.82
CA ALA A 93 2.73 0.98 7.40
C ALA A 93 2.79 1.15 5.87
N PHE A 94 2.55 0.07 5.11
CA PHE A 94 2.44 0.09 3.66
C PHE A 94 1.28 0.98 3.19
N ALA A 95 0.11 0.84 3.80
CA ALA A 95 -1.05 1.66 3.44
C ALA A 95 -0.76 3.16 3.64
N LEU A 96 -0.06 3.52 4.71
CA LEU A 96 0.33 4.91 4.97
C LEU A 96 1.37 5.42 3.97
N SER A 97 2.37 4.60 3.60
CA SER A 97 3.39 4.99 2.62
C SER A 97 2.78 5.19 1.23
N GLU A 98 1.97 4.24 0.77
CA GLU A 98 1.30 4.34 -0.54
C GLU A 98 0.30 5.50 -0.58
N LEU A 99 -0.42 5.77 0.51
CA LEU A 99 -1.30 6.94 0.59
C LEU A 99 -0.50 8.23 0.45
N THR A 100 0.63 8.32 1.15
CA THR A 100 1.52 9.49 1.08
C THR A 100 2.06 9.70 -0.34
N ASP A 101 2.48 8.63 -1.00
CA ASP A 101 3.01 8.70 -2.36
C ASP A 101 1.91 8.99 -3.39
N ALA A 102 0.71 8.43 -3.22
CA ALA A 102 -0.46 8.76 -4.03
C ALA A 102 -0.84 10.25 -3.91
N PHE A 103 -0.76 10.83 -2.70
CA PHE A 103 -0.97 12.26 -2.50
C PHE A 103 0.09 13.11 -3.21
N LYS A 104 1.37 12.71 -3.17
CA LYS A 104 2.44 13.42 -3.89
C LYS A 104 2.21 13.41 -5.41
N ILE A 105 1.86 12.25 -5.96
CA ILE A 105 1.55 12.10 -7.39
C ILE A 105 0.34 12.97 -7.75
N GLY A 106 -0.74 12.87 -6.97
CA GLY A 106 -1.95 13.68 -7.18
C GLY A 106 -1.67 15.18 -7.11
N PHE A 107 -0.87 15.61 -6.14
CA PHE A 107 -0.47 17.01 -6.00
C PHE A 107 0.34 17.50 -7.22
N LEU A 108 1.32 16.72 -7.70
CA LEU A 108 2.10 17.07 -8.87
C LEU A 108 1.24 17.22 -10.13
N LEU A 109 0.27 16.32 -10.33
CA LEU A 109 -0.69 16.42 -11.43
C LEU A 109 -1.57 17.66 -11.28
N TYR A 110 -1.99 17.98 -10.05
CA TYR A 110 -2.87 19.12 -9.78
C TYR A 110 -2.19 20.48 -10.02
N ILE A 111 -0.88 20.61 -9.76
CA ILE A 111 -0.12 21.85 -10.01
C ILE A 111 -0.25 22.32 -11.46
N VAL A 112 -0.22 21.40 -12.43
CA VAL A 112 -0.30 21.76 -13.85
C VAL A 112 -1.63 22.46 -14.16
N PHE A 113 -2.74 21.97 -13.60
CA PHE A 113 -4.05 22.57 -13.78
C PHE A 113 -4.15 23.93 -13.09
N ILE A 114 -3.62 24.07 -11.86
CA ILE A 114 -3.57 25.38 -11.18
C ILE A 114 -2.86 26.43 -12.02
N ILE A 115 -1.72 26.08 -12.64
CA ILE A 115 -0.95 27.02 -13.46
C ILE A 115 -1.79 27.48 -14.65
N VAL A 116 -2.48 26.55 -15.33
CA VAL A 116 -3.35 26.89 -16.46
C VAL A 116 -4.48 27.82 -16.01
N ASP A 117 -5.15 27.50 -14.90
CA ASP A 117 -6.24 28.32 -14.36
C ASP A 117 -5.75 29.74 -14.00
N LEU A 118 -4.59 29.86 -13.36
CA LEU A 118 -3.98 31.14 -13.01
C LEU A 118 -3.64 31.96 -14.26
N VAL A 119 -3.09 31.32 -15.30
CA VAL A 119 -2.75 31.98 -16.56
C VAL A 119 -4.02 32.49 -17.25
N ILE A 120 -5.06 31.66 -17.35
CA ILE A 120 -6.33 32.04 -17.98
C ILE A 120 -6.98 33.21 -17.21
N ALA A 121 -7.03 33.14 -15.88
CA ALA A 121 -7.58 34.21 -15.04
C ALA A 121 -6.85 35.54 -15.28
N ASN A 122 -5.51 35.52 -15.31
CA ASN A 122 -4.73 36.74 -15.57
C ASN A 122 -4.97 37.31 -16.97
N VAL A 123 -5.13 36.46 -17.99
CA VAL A 123 -5.46 36.90 -19.35
C VAL A 123 -6.85 37.54 -19.39
N LEU A 124 -7.86 36.94 -18.74
CA LEU A 124 -9.22 37.50 -18.70
C LEU A 124 -9.27 38.84 -17.94
N LEU A 125 -8.54 38.95 -16.82
CA LEU A 125 -8.39 40.20 -16.07
C LEU A 125 -7.72 41.29 -16.93
N ALA A 126 -6.68 40.93 -17.68
CA ALA A 126 -5.99 41.86 -18.59
C ALA A 126 -6.90 42.37 -19.73
N LEU A 127 -7.88 41.56 -20.16
CA LEU A 127 -8.90 41.95 -21.14
C LEU A 127 -10.04 42.80 -20.54
N GLY A 128 -10.03 43.04 -19.22
CA GLY A 128 -11.04 43.85 -18.54
C GLY A 128 -12.37 43.12 -18.29
N LEU A 129 -12.41 41.80 -18.43
CA LEU A 129 -13.61 40.97 -18.26
C LEU A 129 -13.91 40.64 -16.80
N ASN A 130 -13.80 41.65 -15.92
CA ASN A 130 -13.88 41.53 -14.46
C ASN A 130 -15.26 41.08 -13.91
N GLN A 131 -16.27 40.92 -14.78
CA GLN A 131 -17.60 40.40 -14.41
C GLN A 131 -17.85 38.94 -14.84
N ILE A 132 -16.88 38.28 -15.49
CA ILE A 132 -16.97 36.86 -15.91
C ILE A 132 -16.21 35.94 -14.92
N THR A 133 -15.45 36.51 -13.99
CA THR A 133 -14.90 35.84 -12.79
C THR A 133 -15.92 35.79 -11.67
#